data_AF-A0A7X6YZ57-F1
#
_entry.id   AF-A0A7X6YZ57-F1
#
_cell.length_a   1.000
_cell.length_b   1.000
_cell.length_c   1.000
_cell.angle_alpha   90.00
_cell.angle_beta   90.00
_cell.angle_gamma   90.00
#
_symmetry.space_group_name_H-M   'P 1'
#
loop_
_entity.id
_entity.type
_entity.pdbx_description
1 polymer ?
#
loop_
_entity_poly.entity_id
_entity_poly.type
_entity_poly.pdbx_seq_one_letter_code
_entity_poly.pdbx_strand_id
1 'polypeptide(L)'
;MHKRRSLKARRTYRAFLQKEFTLSFRKFGQLISEYTLIALLPFFLYLVNGIVGALILNGYGRIIVIGMNMVLSLLFITASNQSAATALSKEGGEFVLLKTSPAKTHLICWAKLTTNVVISTIFIALSLGVVGLFGVIAPITLLQMFVICFICNIAHILWSMQLDIKNPLMHEYAMVGEVSDNKNVGRSILYGFLLAFIIGLISAVVYFIYPDTKAFIVMSILSFVFLLIRAYLFNLNLRCLFSDLEL
;
A
#
# COMPACT_ATOMS: atom_id res chain seq x y z
N MET A 1 -1.41 34.05 -17.02
CA MET A 1 -2.07 32.83 -17.58
C MET A 1 -1.76 31.54 -16.79
N HIS A 2 -0.53 31.33 -16.29
CA HIS A 2 -0.14 30.15 -15.49
C HIS A 2 -0.99 29.91 -14.21
N LYS A 3 -1.34 30.97 -13.47
CA LYS A 3 -2.11 30.89 -12.21
C LYS A 3 -3.54 30.36 -12.42
N ARG A 4 -4.19 30.65 -13.56
CA ARG A 4 -5.53 30.11 -13.89
C ARG A 4 -5.47 28.62 -14.27
N ARG A 5 -4.41 28.18 -14.95
CA ARG A 5 -4.22 26.76 -15.34
C ARG A 5 -3.98 25.86 -14.13
N SER A 6 -3.16 26.29 -13.16
CA SER A 6 -2.92 25.54 -11.91
C SER A 6 -4.16 25.46 -11.02
N LEU A 7 -4.95 26.54 -10.95
CA LEU A 7 -6.22 26.55 -10.21
C LEU A 7 -7.25 25.58 -10.82
N LYS A 8 -7.32 25.49 -12.16
CA LYS A 8 -8.20 24.53 -12.86
C LYS A 8 -7.78 23.09 -12.54
N ALA A 9 -6.49 22.76 -12.67
CA ALA A 9 -5.98 21.42 -12.37
C ALA A 9 -6.22 21.01 -10.92
N ARG A 10 -6.04 21.92 -9.95
CA ARG A 10 -6.29 21.67 -8.52
C ARG A 10 -7.77 21.41 -8.23
N ARG A 11 -8.68 22.14 -8.90
CA ARG A 11 -10.14 21.90 -8.79
C ARG A 11 -10.51 20.54 -9.40
N THR A 12 -9.95 20.19 -10.55
CA THR A 12 -10.19 18.90 -11.21
C THR A 12 -9.69 17.73 -10.37
N TYR A 13 -8.47 17.80 -9.84
CA TYR A 13 -7.93 16.79 -8.91
C TYR A 13 -8.81 16.62 -7.68
N ARG A 14 -9.23 17.73 -7.05
CA ARG A 14 -10.12 17.68 -5.88
C ARG A 14 -11.46 17.04 -6.20
N ALA A 15 -12.03 17.32 -7.37
CA ALA A 15 -13.30 16.72 -7.80
C ALA A 15 -13.16 15.19 -7.97
N PHE A 16 -12.08 14.72 -8.61
CA PHE A 16 -11.80 13.29 -8.72
C PHE A 16 -11.54 12.65 -7.36
N LEU A 17 -10.79 13.30 -6.48
CA LEU A 17 -10.55 12.81 -5.13
C LEU A 17 -11.86 12.66 -4.34
N GLN A 18 -12.76 13.66 -4.42
CA GLN A 18 -14.08 13.59 -3.80
C GLN A 18 -14.96 12.49 -4.39
N LYS A 19 -14.90 12.27 -5.73
CA LYS A 19 -15.55 11.14 -6.40
C LYS A 19 -15.08 9.82 -5.79
N GLU A 20 -13.77 9.59 -5.72
CA GLU A 20 -13.19 8.34 -5.22
C GLU A 20 -13.57 8.07 -3.76
N PHE A 21 -13.43 9.06 -2.86
CA PHE A 21 -13.87 8.89 -1.46
C PHE A 21 -15.36 8.59 -1.37
N THR A 22 -16.20 9.31 -2.12
CA THR A 22 -17.65 9.07 -2.11
C THR A 22 -17.98 7.66 -2.60
N LEU A 23 -17.31 7.18 -3.66
CA LEU A 23 -17.49 5.82 -4.16
C LEU A 23 -17.03 4.76 -3.15
N SER A 24 -15.88 4.97 -2.51
CA SER A 24 -15.37 4.09 -1.46
C SER A 24 -16.36 3.94 -0.29
N PHE A 25 -16.98 5.03 0.17
CA PHE A 25 -18.00 4.96 1.22
C PHE A 25 -19.34 4.40 0.74
N ARG A 26 -19.73 4.64 -0.52
CA ARG A 26 -20.95 4.04 -1.10
C ARG A 26 -20.83 2.53 -1.27
N LYS A 27 -19.64 2.03 -1.61
CA LYS A 27 -19.33 0.60 -1.74
C LYS A 27 -18.62 0.06 -0.50
N PHE A 28 -19.20 0.34 0.68
CA PHE A 28 -18.57 0.02 1.96
C PHE A 28 -18.25 -1.48 2.13
N GLY A 29 -19.13 -2.36 1.66
CA GLY A 29 -18.87 -3.81 1.69
C GLY A 29 -17.63 -4.22 0.88
N GLN A 30 -17.44 -3.62 -0.30
CA GLN A 30 -16.25 -3.84 -1.12
C GLN A 30 -15.00 -3.28 -0.44
N LEU A 31 -15.10 -2.10 0.17
CA LEU A 31 -14.00 -1.51 0.93
C LEU A 31 -13.57 -2.41 2.09
N ILE A 32 -14.52 -2.93 2.89
CA ILE A 32 -14.18 -3.87 3.97
C ILE A 32 -13.50 -5.11 3.40
N SER A 33 -14.03 -5.68 2.32
CA SER A 33 -13.47 -6.86 1.67
C SER A 33 -12.01 -6.64 1.23
N GLU A 34 -11.70 -5.48 0.62
CA GLU A 34 -10.34 -5.15 0.16
C GLU A 34 -9.34 -5.00 1.32
N TYR A 35 -9.77 -4.49 2.48
CA TYR A 35 -8.91 -4.25 3.66
C TYR A 35 -9.07 -5.29 4.78
N THR A 36 -9.78 -6.40 4.53
CA THR A 36 -10.05 -7.44 5.54
C THR A 36 -8.76 -8.04 6.09
N LEU A 37 -7.73 -8.22 5.25
CA LEU A 37 -6.42 -8.73 5.72
C LEU A 37 -5.77 -7.78 6.73
N ILE A 38 -5.78 -6.46 6.49
CA ILE A 38 -5.28 -5.50 7.48
C ILE A 38 -6.11 -5.57 8.77
N ALA A 39 -7.44 -5.73 8.68
CA ALA A 39 -8.30 -5.87 9.85
C ALA A 39 -8.02 -7.16 10.67
N LEU A 40 -7.52 -8.22 10.02
CA LEU A 40 -7.12 -9.47 10.69
C LEU A 40 -5.71 -9.41 11.29
N LEU A 41 -4.86 -8.47 10.87
CA LEU A 41 -3.50 -8.29 11.38
C LEU A 41 -3.38 -8.35 12.92
N PRO A 42 -4.20 -7.65 13.73
CA PRO A 42 -4.07 -7.69 15.19
C PRO A 42 -4.24 -9.09 15.77
N PHE A 43 -5.15 -9.89 15.23
CA PHE A 43 -5.36 -11.27 15.66
C PHE A 43 -4.10 -12.12 15.42
N PHE A 44 -3.48 -12.01 14.25
CA PHE A 44 -2.27 -12.76 13.93
C PHE A 44 -1.05 -12.29 14.73
N LEU A 45 -0.88 -10.98 14.92
CA LEU A 45 0.19 -10.46 15.77
C LEU A 45 0.01 -10.91 17.22
N TYR A 46 -1.22 -10.89 17.76
CA TYR A 46 -1.52 -11.41 19.09
C TYR A 46 -1.19 -12.90 19.21
N LEU A 47 -1.70 -13.71 18.28
CA LEU A 47 -1.51 -15.17 18.28
C LEU A 47 -0.01 -15.53 18.24
N VAL A 48 0.72 -14.97 17.28
CA VAL A 48 2.13 -15.32 17.07
C VAL A 48 2.99 -14.84 18.24
N ASN A 49 2.81 -13.61 18.72
CA ASN A 49 3.57 -13.12 19.87
C ASN A 49 3.16 -13.82 21.18
N GLY A 50 1.92 -14.29 21.31
CA GLY A 50 1.49 -15.13 22.44
C GLY A 50 2.24 -16.46 22.48
N ILE A 51 2.38 -17.13 21.33
CA ILE A 51 3.16 -18.37 21.20
C ILE A 51 4.64 -18.10 21.51
N VAL A 52 5.20 -17.05 20.93
CA VAL A 52 6.62 -16.71 21.08
C VAL A 52 6.95 -16.20 22.49
N GLY A 53 6.01 -15.52 23.14
CA GLY A 53 6.14 -15.07 24.54
C GLY A 53 6.17 -16.22 25.54
N ALA A 54 5.66 -17.40 25.18
CA ALA A 54 5.79 -18.62 25.99
C ALA A 54 7.19 -19.26 25.91
N LEU A 55 8.03 -18.82 24.96
CA LEU A 55 9.40 -19.32 24.81
C LEU A 55 10.37 -18.54 25.70
N ILE A 56 11.36 -19.22 26.28
CA ILE A 56 12.47 -18.57 26.98
C ILE A 56 13.44 -18.00 25.94
N LEU A 57 13.31 -16.71 25.66
CA LEU A 57 14.11 -16.02 24.66
C LEU A 57 15.34 -15.35 25.26
N ASN A 58 16.50 -15.60 24.67
CA ASN A 58 17.69 -14.79 24.89
C ASN A 58 17.57 -13.44 24.14
N GLY A 59 18.57 -12.55 24.30
CA GLY A 59 18.56 -11.24 23.64
C GLY A 59 18.41 -11.32 22.12
N TYR A 60 19.07 -12.30 21.48
CA TYR A 60 18.96 -12.54 20.04
C TYR A 60 17.56 -13.01 19.61
N GLY A 61 16.93 -13.86 20.42
CA GLY A 61 15.55 -14.30 20.19
C GLY A 61 14.58 -13.13 20.10
N ARG A 62 14.72 -12.12 20.98
CA ARG A 62 13.89 -10.90 20.95
C ARG A 62 14.05 -10.08 19.67
N ILE A 63 15.26 -10.04 19.10
CA ILE A 63 15.52 -9.35 17.83
C ILE A 63 14.84 -10.05 16.66
N ILE A 64 14.83 -11.40 16.67
CA ILE A 64 14.12 -12.19 15.67
C ILE A 64 12.60 -11.93 15.76
N VAL A 65 12.05 -11.76 16.96
CA VAL A 65 10.62 -11.41 17.14
C VAL A 65 10.28 -10.09 16.45
N ILE A 66 11.15 -9.08 16.53
CA ILE A 66 10.96 -7.79 15.83
C ILE A 66 10.92 -8.01 14.31
N GLY A 67 11.86 -8.79 13.77
CA GLY A 67 11.89 -9.16 12.35
C GLY A 67 10.62 -9.85 11.90
N MET A 68 10.19 -10.87 12.64
CA MET A 68 8.96 -11.63 12.38
C MET A 68 7.71 -10.74 12.42
N ASN A 69 7.60 -9.85 13.41
CA ASN A 69 6.48 -8.90 13.51
C ASN A 69 6.45 -7.93 12.33
N MET A 70 7.61 -7.54 11.80
CA MET A 70 7.67 -6.74 10.56
C MET A 70 7.26 -7.54 9.33
N VAL A 71 7.70 -8.80 9.19
CA VAL A 71 7.25 -9.67 8.09
C VAL A 71 5.74 -9.81 8.12
N LEU A 72 5.17 -10.18 9.27
CA LEU A 72 3.73 -10.37 9.43
C LEU A 72 2.96 -9.08 9.10
N SER A 73 3.37 -7.96 9.69
CA SER A 73 2.71 -6.68 9.43
C SER A 73 2.71 -6.31 7.95
N LEU A 74 3.88 -6.36 7.30
CA LEU A 74 3.99 -6.02 5.88
C LEU A 74 3.28 -7.02 4.97
N LEU A 75 3.23 -8.30 5.32
CA LEU A 75 2.57 -9.32 4.51
C LEU A 75 1.06 -9.04 4.40
N PHE A 76 0.38 -8.80 5.53
CA PHE A 76 -1.04 -8.48 5.54
C PHE A 76 -1.34 -7.12 4.89
N ILE A 77 -0.48 -6.13 5.13
CA ILE A 77 -0.63 -4.79 4.54
C ILE A 77 -0.48 -4.82 3.03
N THR A 78 0.58 -5.47 2.52
CA THR A 78 0.86 -5.51 1.08
C THR A 78 -0.13 -6.39 0.31
N ALA A 79 -0.65 -7.46 0.92
CA ALA A 79 -1.70 -8.28 0.32
C ALA A 79 -3.01 -7.50 0.10
N SER A 80 -3.35 -6.55 0.98
CA SER A 80 -4.51 -5.67 0.80
C SER A 80 -4.37 -4.64 -0.32
N ASN A 81 -3.17 -4.47 -0.89
CA ASN A 81 -2.93 -3.52 -1.99
C ASN A 81 -3.38 -4.03 -3.38
N GLN A 82 -4.08 -5.17 -3.44
CA GLN A 82 -4.71 -5.69 -4.68
C GLN A 82 -5.68 -4.70 -5.34
N SER A 83 -6.31 -3.83 -4.55
CA SER A 83 -7.19 -2.77 -5.07
C SER A 83 -6.42 -1.75 -5.92
N ALA A 84 -5.15 -1.48 -5.59
CA ALA A 84 -4.28 -0.63 -6.39
C ALA A 84 -3.85 -1.31 -7.70
N ALA A 85 -3.68 -2.64 -7.70
CA ALA A 85 -3.29 -3.43 -8.87
C ALA A 85 -4.41 -3.60 -9.92
N THR A 86 -5.61 -3.12 -9.63
CA THR A 86 -6.79 -3.18 -10.51
C THR A 86 -7.51 -1.84 -10.62
N ALA A 87 -6.92 -0.77 -10.06
CA ALA A 87 -7.56 0.54 -9.90
C ALA A 87 -7.95 1.20 -11.23
N LEU A 88 -7.15 1.00 -12.27
CA LEU A 88 -7.43 1.41 -13.63
C LEU A 88 -8.30 0.35 -14.31
N SER A 89 -7.93 -0.93 -14.26
CA SER A 89 -8.70 -2.01 -14.90
C SER A 89 -10.20 -2.00 -14.55
N LYS A 90 -10.56 -1.65 -13.31
CA LYS A 90 -11.95 -1.52 -12.83
C LYS A 90 -12.75 -0.36 -13.45
N GLU A 91 -12.11 0.61 -14.11
CA GLU A 91 -12.81 1.65 -14.86
C GLU A 91 -13.40 1.11 -16.17
N GLY A 92 -12.89 -0.01 -16.69
CA GLY A 92 -13.46 -0.71 -17.85
C GLY A 92 -13.77 0.21 -19.03
N GLY A 93 -15.01 0.15 -19.54
CA GLY A 93 -15.51 0.99 -20.63
C GLY A 93 -15.66 2.48 -20.28
N GLU A 94 -15.76 2.85 -18.99
CA GLU A 94 -15.80 4.25 -18.58
C GLU A 94 -14.45 4.95 -18.76
N PHE A 95 -13.35 4.18 -18.85
CA PHE A 95 -12.04 4.73 -19.17
C PHE A 95 -12.04 5.41 -20.56
N VAL A 96 -12.82 4.93 -21.52
CA VAL A 96 -12.97 5.56 -22.85
C VAL A 96 -13.68 6.92 -22.74
N LEU A 97 -14.67 7.03 -21.84
CA LEU A 97 -15.33 8.32 -21.53
C LEU A 97 -14.39 9.27 -20.79
N LEU A 98 -13.44 8.74 -20.02
CA LEU A 98 -12.39 9.54 -19.39
C LEU A 98 -11.38 10.07 -20.41
N LYS A 99 -11.14 9.36 -21.54
CA LYS A 99 -10.32 9.86 -22.65
C LYS A 99 -10.93 11.09 -23.35
N THR A 100 -12.27 11.19 -23.38
CA THR A 100 -12.97 12.34 -23.99
C THR A 100 -13.17 13.50 -23.01
N SER A 101 -12.85 13.30 -21.74
CA SER A 101 -12.91 14.35 -20.72
C SER A 101 -11.75 15.33 -20.88
N PRO A 102 -11.96 16.66 -20.77
CA PRO A 102 -10.92 17.68 -20.92
C PRO A 102 -9.92 17.73 -19.73
N ALA A 103 -9.91 16.69 -18.89
CA ALA A 103 -9.06 16.56 -17.72
C ALA A 103 -7.86 15.65 -18.03
N LYS A 104 -6.68 16.01 -17.51
CA LYS A 104 -5.47 15.19 -17.71
C LYS A 104 -5.60 13.86 -16.97
N THR A 105 -5.47 12.75 -17.68
CA THR A 105 -5.69 11.37 -17.19
C THR A 105 -4.82 11.01 -15.99
N HIS A 106 -3.58 11.50 -15.92
CA HIS A 106 -2.70 11.28 -14.76
C HIS A 106 -3.28 11.78 -13.43
N LEU A 107 -4.15 12.82 -13.43
CA LEU A 107 -4.78 13.32 -12.20
C LEU A 107 -5.74 12.30 -11.59
N ILE A 108 -6.32 11.43 -12.41
CA ILE A 108 -7.22 10.35 -11.98
C ILE A 108 -6.42 9.27 -11.28
N CYS A 109 -5.28 8.86 -11.85
CA CYS A 109 -4.36 7.92 -11.21
C CYS A 109 -3.91 8.41 -9.84
N TRP A 110 -3.49 9.68 -9.76
CA TRP A 110 -3.09 10.27 -8.48
C TRP A 110 -4.25 10.32 -7.47
N ALA A 111 -5.47 10.65 -7.91
CA ALA A 111 -6.63 10.66 -7.02
C ALA A 111 -6.89 9.27 -6.42
N LYS A 112 -6.94 8.22 -7.26
CA LYS A 112 -7.11 6.83 -6.80
C LYS A 112 -5.99 6.38 -5.87
N LEU A 113 -4.75 6.70 -6.20
CA LEU A 113 -3.59 6.37 -5.37
C LEU A 113 -3.70 7.03 -4.00
N THR A 114 -4.04 8.31 -3.94
CA THR A 114 -4.20 9.01 -2.65
C THR A 114 -5.35 8.49 -1.82
N THR A 115 -6.49 8.11 -2.44
CA THR A 115 -7.60 7.48 -1.71
C THR A 115 -7.16 6.14 -1.10
N ASN A 116 -6.44 5.31 -1.86
CA ASN A 116 -5.91 4.05 -1.36
C ASN A 116 -4.93 4.25 -0.20
N VAL A 117 -3.97 5.18 -0.35
CA VAL A 117 -3.02 5.52 0.73
C VAL A 117 -3.74 5.99 1.99
N VAL A 118 -4.74 6.88 1.88
CA VAL A 118 -5.47 7.39 3.06
C VAL A 118 -6.24 6.27 3.76
N ILE A 119 -7.02 5.47 3.01
CA ILE A 119 -7.82 4.39 3.60
C ILE A 119 -6.91 3.33 4.22
N SER A 120 -5.91 2.83 3.50
CA SER A 120 -4.96 1.84 4.03
C SER A 120 -4.24 2.35 5.29
N THR A 121 -3.86 3.63 5.34
CA THR A 121 -3.23 4.22 6.54
C THR A 121 -4.15 4.21 7.75
N ILE A 122 -5.44 4.51 7.57
CA ILE A 122 -6.43 4.44 8.65
C ILE A 122 -6.53 3.00 9.16
N PHE A 123 -6.65 2.02 8.27
CA PHE A 123 -6.71 0.60 8.67
C PHE A 123 -5.42 0.14 9.38
N ILE A 124 -4.24 0.53 8.90
CA ILE A 124 -2.97 0.19 9.56
C ILE A 124 -2.92 0.80 10.97
N ALA A 125 -3.29 2.07 11.12
CA ALA A 125 -3.30 2.75 12.41
C ALA A 125 -4.28 2.09 13.40
N LEU A 126 -5.48 1.76 12.93
CA LEU A 126 -6.48 1.06 13.75
C LEU A 126 -5.99 -0.33 14.17
N SER A 127 -5.47 -1.12 13.22
CA SER A 127 -4.98 -2.47 13.48
C SER A 127 -3.82 -2.50 14.47
N LEU A 128 -2.82 -1.63 14.31
CA LEU A 128 -1.71 -1.54 15.26
C LEU A 128 -2.13 -0.91 16.60
N GLY A 129 -3.11 0.00 16.57
CA GLY A 129 -3.73 0.54 17.79
C GLY A 129 -4.39 -0.56 18.62
N VAL A 130 -5.14 -1.47 17.99
CA VAL A 130 -5.73 -2.64 18.65
C VAL A 130 -4.65 -3.53 19.27
N VAL A 131 -3.53 -3.79 18.57
CA VAL A 131 -2.39 -4.54 19.15
C VAL A 131 -1.84 -3.84 20.39
N GLY A 132 -1.74 -2.50 20.36
CA GLY A 132 -1.31 -1.71 21.51
C GLY A 132 -2.20 -1.85 22.73
N LEU A 133 -3.52 -1.99 22.55
CA LEU A 133 -4.46 -2.22 23.65
C LEU A 133 -4.24 -3.56 24.36
N PHE A 134 -3.80 -4.59 23.64
CA PHE A 134 -3.49 -5.89 24.23
C PHE A 134 -2.12 -5.95 24.93
N GLY A 135 -1.26 -4.93 24.74
CA GLY A 135 0.04 -4.84 25.41
C GLY A 135 1.06 -5.92 24.99
N VAL A 136 0.82 -6.62 23.89
CA VAL A 136 1.68 -7.73 23.43
C VAL A 136 2.99 -7.23 22.82
N ILE A 137 3.00 -6.03 22.27
CA ILE A 137 4.18 -5.35 21.71
C ILE A 137 4.33 -4.01 22.41
N ALA A 138 5.58 -3.63 22.74
CA ALA A 138 5.87 -2.36 23.39
C ALA A 138 5.38 -1.17 22.53
N PRO A 139 4.77 -0.13 23.14
CA PRO A 139 4.22 1.01 22.39
C PRO A 139 5.22 1.71 21.48
N ILE A 140 6.48 1.84 21.92
CA ILE A 140 7.55 2.44 21.10
C ILE A 140 7.84 1.59 19.86
N THR A 141 7.92 0.27 20.00
CA THR A 141 8.11 -0.66 18.88
C THR A 141 6.93 -0.62 17.93
N LEU A 142 5.69 -0.54 18.43
CA LEU A 142 4.50 -0.38 17.60
C LEU A 142 4.53 0.91 16.78
N LEU A 143 4.96 2.03 17.38
CA LEU A 143 5.11 3.29 16.66
C LEU A 143 6.18 3.19 15.56
N GLN A 144 7.31 2.55 15.86
CA GLN A 144 8.37 2.31 14.87
C GLN A 144 7.86 1.45 13.71
N MET A 145 7.15 0.36 14.01
CA MET A 145 6.51 -0.51 13.04
C MET A 145 5.50 0.27 12.19
N PHE A 146 4.67 1.12 12.80
CA PHE A 146 3.70 1.96 12.08
C PHE A 146 4.40 2.84 11.03
N VAL A 147 5.45 3.56 11.41
CA VAL A 147 6.19 4.45 10.50
C VAL A 147 6.80 3.67 9.34
N ILE A 148 7.47 2.55 9.63
CA ILE A 148 8.13 1.73 8.60
C ILE A 148 7.09 1.10 7.66
N CYS A 149 6.05 0.49 8.22
CA CYS A 149 4.94 -0.11 7.47
C CYS A 149 4.22 0.92 6.60
N PHE A 150 3.96 2.12 7.12
CA PHE A 150 3.33 3.20 6.36
C PHE A 150 4.15 3.60 5.13
N ILE A 151 5.46 3.81 5.28
CA ILE A 151 6.34 4.19 4.16
C ILE A 151 6.41 3.05 3.12
N CYS A 152 6.62 1.81 3.58
CA CYS A 152 6.65 0.63 2.70
C CYS A 152 5.32 0.40 1.99
N ASN A 153 4.20 0.66 2.66
CA ASN A 153 2.85 0.54 2.09
C ASN A 153 2.66 1.51 0.92
N ILE A 154 3.03 2.78 1.07
CA ILE A 154 2.96 3.75 -0.04
C ILE A 154 3.81 3.29 -1.22
N ALA A 155 5.04 2.83 -0.95
CA ALA A 155 5.95 2.36 -1.98
C ALA A 155 5.38 1.13 -2.72
N HIS A 156 4.71 0.23 -1.99
CA HIS A 156 4.04 -0.92 -2.58
C HIS A 156 2.78 -0.54 -3.37
N ILE A 157 1.94 0.38 -2.89
CA ILE A 157 0.77 0.89 -3.63
C ILE A 157 1.19 1.47 -4.99
N LEU A 158 2.28 2.26 -5.01
CA LEU A 158 2.85 2.78 -6.26
C LEU A 158 3.25 1.64 -7.20
N TRP A 159 3.89 0.59 -6.67
CA TRP A 159 4.31 -0.56 -7.46
C TRP A 159 3.11 -1.38 -7.98
N SER A 160 2.11 -1.63 -7.13
CA SER A 160 0.86 -2.31 -7.49
C SER A 160 0.14 -1.56 -8.62
N MET A 161 -0.02 -0.25 -8.49
CA MET A 161 -0.65 0.57 -9.53
C MET A 161 0.17 0.60 -10.82
N GLN A 162 1.50 0.57 -10.72
CA GLN A 162 2.37 0.48 -11.90
C GLN A 162 2.12 -0.80 -12.71
N LEU A 163 1.78 -1.93 -12.07
CA LEU A 163 1.45 -3.16 -12.78
C LEU A 163 0.20 -2.99 -13.64
N ASP A 164 -0.80 -2.32 -13.07
CA ASP A 164 -2.06 -2.04 -13.74
C ASP A 164 -1.89 -1.04 -14.90
N ILE A 165 -1.05 0.00 -14.73
CA ILE A 165 -0.70 0.94 -15.81
C ILE A 165 0.00 0.21 -16.97
N LYS A 166 0.87 -0.75 -16.68
CA LYS A 166 1.66 -1.45 -17.70
C LYS A 166 0.84 -2.44 -18.52
N ASN A 167 -0.13 -3.11 -17.91
CA ASN A 167 -0.98 -4.10 -18.58
C ASN A 167 -2.42 -3.98 -18.05
N PRO A 168 -3.18 -2.96 -18.47
CA PRO A 168 -4.54 -2.77 -17.99
C PRO A 168 -5.50 -3.77 -18.65
N LEU A 169 -6.32 -4.46 -17.86
CA LEU A 169 -7.30 -5.47 -18.30
C LEU A 169 -8.71 -4.87 -18.49
N MET A 170 -8.78 -3.68 -19.09
CA MET A 170 -10.03 -2.90 -19.23
C MET A 170 -11.11 -3.62 -20.02
N HIS A 171 -10.71 -4.27 -21.12
CA HIS A 171 -11.65 -4.93 -22.03
C HIS A 171 -12.29 -6.16 -21.36
N GLU A 172 -11.48 -6.97 -20.68
CA GLU A 172 -11.96 -8.14 -19.95
C GLU A 172 -12.93 -7.71 -18.83
N TYR A 173 -12.61 -6.65 -18.09
CA TYR A 173 -13.51 -6.11 -17.07
C TYR A 173 -14.82 -5.56 -17.65
N ALA A 174 -14.78 -4.90 -18.82
CA ALA A 174 -15.97 -4.39 -19.48
C ALA A 174 -16.92 -5.50 -19.97
N MET A 175 -16.39 -6.68 -20.30
CA MET A 175 -17.17 -7.81 -20.81
C MET A 175 -17.73 -8.69 -19.69
N VAL A 176 -16.98 -8.89 -18.60
CA VAL A 176 -17.32 -9.85 -17.54
C VAL A 176 -17.83 -9.16 -16.26
N GLY A 177 -17.59 -7.86 -16.09
CA GLY A 177 -18.01 -7.08 -14.91
C GLY A 177 -17.17 -7.34 -13.65
N GLU A 178 -16.34 -8.38 -13.65
CA GLU A 178 -15.43 -8.75 -12.56
C GLU A 178 -14.15 -9.38 -13.15
N VAL A 179 -12.96 -9.06 -12.63
CA VAL A 179 -11.72 -9.76 -13.01
C VAL A 179 -11.43 -10.82 -11.94
N SER A 180 -12.00 -12.01 -12.09
CA SER A 180 -11.80 -13.12 -11.15
C SER A 180 -10.38 -13.73 -11.23
N ASP A 181 -9.70 -13.63 -12.37
CA ASP A 181 -8.31 -14.09 -12.56
C ASP A 181 -7.40 -12.96 -13.09
N ASN A 182 -7.12 -11.99 -12.22
CA ASN A 182 -6.27 -10.87 -12.58
C ASN A 182 -4.78 -11.21 -12.30
N LYS A 183 -4.00 -11.43 -13.36
CA LYS A 183 -2.55 -11.66 -13.27
C LYS A 183 -1.79 -10.52 -12.56
N ASN A 184 -2.27 -9.28 -12.63
CA ASN A 184 -1.66 -8.14 -11.92
C ASN A 184 -1.88 -8.24 -10.41
N VAL A 185 -3.03 -8.76 -9.95
CA VAL A 185 -3.29 -9.02 -8.53
C VAL A 185 -2.32 -10.08 -8.01
N GLY A 186 -2.19 -11.21 -8.70
CA GLY A 186 -1.25 -12.27 -8.32
C GLY A 186 0.21 -11.76 -8.25
N ARG A 187 0.64 -10.98 -9.25
CA ARG A 187 1.97 -10.34 -9.24
C ARG A 187 2.16 -9.34 -8.11
N SER A 188 1.13 -8.54 -7.80
CA SER A 188 1.15 -7.59 -6.69
C SER A 188 1.29 -8.32 -5.35
N ILE A 189 0.55 -9.40 -5.14
CA ILE A 189 0.65 -10.22 -3.92
C ILE A 189 2.05 -10.83 -3.80
N LEU A 190 2.58 -11.39 -4.89
CA LEU A 190 3.92 -11.99 -4.90
C LEU A 190 5.01 -10.95 -4.57
N TYR A 191 4.96 -9.76 -5.17
CA TYR A 191 5.92 -8.70 -4.84
C TYR A 191 5.75 -8.17 -3.42
N GLY A 192 4.51 -8.12 -2.90
CA GLY A 192 4.24 -7.79 -1.50
C GLY A 192 4.84 -8.79 -0.53
N PHE A 193 4.67 -10.08 -0.82
CA PHE A 193 5.27 -11.17 -0.05
C PHE A 193 6.79 -11.08 -0.02
N LEU A 194 7.44 -10.92 -1.19
CA LEU A 194 8.90 -10.77 -1.28
C LEU A 194 9.39 -9.53 -0.52
N LEU A 195 8.67 -8.41 -0.66
CA LEU A 195 8.99 -7.16 0.05
C LEU A 195 8.90 -7.34 1.57
N ALA A 196 7.84 -7.99 2.07
CA ALA A 196 7.66 -8.24 3.49
C ALA A 196 8.81 -9.07 4.07
N PHE A 197 9.21 -10.13 3.36
CA PHE A 197 10.31 -10.99 3.78
C PHE A 197 11.66 -10.26 3.77
N ILE A 198 11.94 -9.50 2.71
CA ILE A 198 13.19 -8.73 2.58
C ILE A 198 13.27 -7.68 3.69
N ILE A 199 12.22 -6.89 3.89
CA ILE A 199 12.23 -5.83 4.93
C ILE A 199 12.28 -6.43 6.33
N GLY A 200 11.60 -7.54 6.59
CA GLY A 200 11.66 -8.19 7.90
C GLY A 200 13.01 -8.86 8.19
N LEU A 201 13.70 -9.39 7.17
CA LEU A 201 15.06 -9.90 7.32
C LEU A 201 16.04 -8.75 7.55
N ILE A 202 15.95 -7.68 6.76
CA ILE A 202 16.77 -6.47 6.94
C ILE A 202 16.53 -5.87 8.33
N SER A 203 15.28 -5.83 8.82
CA SER A 203 15.01 -5.32 10.16
C SER A 203 15.67 -6.17 11.24
N ALA A 204 15.60 -7.50 11.16
CA ALA A 204 16.27 -8.37 12.12
C ALA A 204 17.80 -8.12 12.13
N VAL A 205 18.41 -7.99 10.95
CA VAL A 205 19.86 -7.71 10.83
C VAL A 205 20.21 -6.32 11.36
N VAL A 206 19.42 -5.30 11.05
CA VAL A 206 19.68 -3.92 11.50
C VAL A 206 19.53 -3.78 13.01
N TYR A 207 18.50 -4.40 13.60
CA TYR A 207 18.31 -4.42 15.06
C TYR A 207 19.31 -5.34 15.79
N PHE A 208 19.97 -6.26 15.07
CA PHE A 208 21.11 -7.02 15.59
C PHE A 208 22.38 -6.17 15.71
N ILE A 209 22.63 -5.31 14.72
CA ILE A 209 23.87 -4.52 14.64
C ILE A 209 23.78 -3.23 15.47
N TYR A 210 22.61 -2.60 15.50
CA TYR A 210 22.42 -1.28 16.08
C TYR A 210 21.47 -1.30 17.29
N PRO A 211 21.68 -0.43 18.30
CA PRO A 211 20.69 -0.19 19.34
C PRO A 211 19.35 0.29 18.76
N ASP A 212 18.25 0.01 19.46
CA ASP A 212 16.87 0.23 18.99
C ASP A 212 16.63 1.60 18.33
N THR A 213 17.15 2.69 18.90
CA THR A 213 16.98 4.05 18.35
C THR A 213 17.70 4.23 17.02
N LYS A 214 18.93 3.75 16.90
CA LYS A 214 19.72 3.81 15.66
C LYS A 214 19.15 2.85 14.61
N ALA A 215 18.76 1.65 15.03
CA ALA A 215 18.13 0.66 14.15
C ALA A 215 16.86 1.22 13.51
N PHE A 216 16.00 1.88 14.30
CA PHE A 216 14.80 2.55 13.79
C PHE A 216 15.11 3.64 12.75
N ILE A 217 16.10 4.49 13.01
CA ILE A 217 16.50 5.55 12.07
C ILE A 217 16.99 4.94 10.75
N VAL A 218 17.86 3.93 10.83
CA VAL A 218 18.39 3.23 9.64
C VAL A 218 17.25 2.59 8.85
N MET A 219 16.34 1.88 9.51
CA MET A 219 15.18 1.26 8.84
C MET A 219 14.27 2.30 8.19
N SER A 220 14.01 3.42 8.87
CA SER A 220 13.20 4.51 8.32
C SER A 220 13.83 5.12 7.08
N ILE A 221 15.15 5.33 7.09
CA ILE A 221 15.90 5.82 5.92
C ILE A 221 15.83 4.82 4.77
N LEU A 222 16.06 3.52 5.02
CA LEU A 222 15.99 2.48 3.99
C LEU A 222 14.60 2.40 3.35
N SER A 223 13.54 2.41 4.16
CA SER A 223 12.16 2.45 3.66
C SER A 223 11.87 3.72 2.86
N PHE A 224 12.39 4.88 3.30
CA PHE A 224 12.20 6.13 2.58
C PHE A 224 12.95 6.16 1.24
N VAL A 225 14.17 5.63 1.18
CA VAL A 225 14.91 5.45 -0.07
C VAL A 225 14.15 4.52 -1.01
N PHE A 226 13.60 3.41 -0.51
CA PHE A 226 12.75 2.52 -1.29
C PHE A 226 11.52 3.25 -1.87
N LEU A 227 10.84 4.07 -1.05
CA LEU A 227 9.73 4.91 -1.50
C LEU A 227 10.16 5.88 -2.60
N LEU A 228 11.30 6.57 -2.46
CA LEU A 228 11.79 7.52 -3.46
C LEU A 228 12.09 6.84 -4.80
N ILE A 229 12.75 5.67 -4.76
CA ILE A 229 13.02 4.86 -5.96
C ILE A 229 11.70 4.49 -6.64
N ARG A 230 10.70 4.04 -5.87
CA ARG A 230 9.38 3.67 -6.40
C ARG A 230 8.60 4.86 -6.95
N ALA A 231 8.63 6.00 -6.27
CA ALA A 231 8.01 7.23 -6.75
C ALA A 231 8.64 7.72 -8.06
N TYR A 232 9.97 7.65 -8.17
CA TYR A 232 10.70 8.00 -9.40
C TYR A 232 10.32 7.08 -10.56
N LEU A 233 10.39 5.75 -10.35
CA LEU A 233 10.01 4.76 -11.36
C LEU A 233 8.54 4.90 -11.77
N PHE A 234 7.64 5.12 -10.82
CA PHE A 234 6.22 5.32 -11.11
C PHE A 234 5.99 6.56 -11.98
N ASN A 235 6.66 7.67 -11.68
CA ASN A 235 6.56 8.90 -12.48
C ASN A 235 7.13 8.74 -13.89
N LEU A 236 8.24 7.99 -14.05
CA LEU A 236 8.77 7.65 -15.37
C LEU A 236 7.79 6.81 -16.18
N ASN A 237 7.23 5.76 -15.58
CA ASN A 237 6.24 4.92 -16.26
C ASN A 237 4.97 5.71 -16.60
N LEU A 238 4.51 6.58 -15.70
CA LEU A 238 3.39 7.50 -15.97
C LEU A 238 3.66 8.43 -17.15
N ARG A 239 4.91 8.82 -17.43
CA ARG A 239 5.22 9.68 -18.57
C ARG A 239 5.34 8.91 -19.88
N CYS A 240 5.97 7.74 -19.85
CA CYS A 240 6.22 6.95 -21.06
C CYS A 240 5.02 6.10 -21.50
N LEU A 241 4.26 5.51 -20.57
CA LEU A 241 3.14 4.62 -20.92
C LEU A 241 1.82 5.36 -21.11
N PHE A 242 1.63 6.54 -20.52
CA PHE A 242 0.39 7.31 -20.77
C PHE A 242 0.34 7.91 -22.16
N SER A 243 1.48 8.26 -22.77
CA SER A 243 1.47 8.72 -24.17
C SER A 243 0.95 7.63 -25.11
N ASP A 244 1.22 6.36 -24.80
CA ASP A 244 0.78 5.21 -25.61
C ASP A 244 -0.67 4.80 -25.29
N LEU A 245 -1.15 5.06 -24.06
CA LEU A 245 -2.56 4.84 -23.67
C LEU A 245 -3.51 5.95 -24.18
N GLU A 246 -2.98 7.14 -24.49
CA GLU A 246 -3.73 8.29 -25.03
C GLU A 246 -3.82 8.30 -26.57
N LEU A 247 -2.97 7.53 -27.27
CA LEU A 247 -3.09 7.22 -28.71
C LEU A 247 -4.14 6.13 -28.98
#